data_AF-A0A7L3UUV6-F1
#
_entry.id   AF-A0A7L3UUV6-F1
#
_cell.length_a   1.000
_cell.length_b   1.000
_cell.length_c   1.000
_cell.angle_alpha   90.00
_cell.angle_beta   90.00
_cell.angle_gamma   90.00
#
_symmetry.space_group_name_H-M   'P 1'
#
loop_
_entity.id
_entity.type
_entity.pdbx_description
1 polymer ?
#
loop_
_entity_poly.entity_id
_entity_poly.type
_entity_poly.pdbx_seq_one_letter_code
_entity_poly.pdbx_strand_id
1 'polypeptide(L)'
;NLEAKLRGFLARPCSWPSVEAMTRVFRCFHTPVTEYVVRHWQSDAFFGEQFLSGVNPVLLRRCPRLPPNFPVTEAVVAPSLGTG
;
A
#
# COMPACT_ATOMS: atom_id res chain seq x y z
N ASN A 1 -3.50 26.53 -0.35
CA ASN A 1 -4.79 25.99 -0.83
C ASN A 1 -4.91 24.44 -0.73
N LEU A 2 -3.96 23.74 -0.11
CA LEU A 2 -4.06 22.31 0.25
C LEU A 2 -5.12 22.08 1.34
N GLU A 3 -5.11 22.96 2.33
CA GLU A 3 -6.00 22.94 3.47
C GLU A 3 -7.48 23.04 3.10
N ALA A 4 -7.87 23.90 2.15
CA ALA A 4 -9.27 24.03 1.74
C ALA A 4 -9.81 22.78 1.01
N LYS A 5 -8.97 22.13 0.18
CA LYS A 5 -9.29 20.87 -0.50
C LYS A 5 -9.45 19.72 0.49
N LEU A 6 -8.59 19.65 1.52
CA LEU A 6 -8.69 18.65 2.58
C LEU A 6 -9.88 18.92 3.52
N ARG A 7 -10.17 20.18 3.87
CA ARG A 7 -11.33 20.55 4.71
C ARG A 7 -12.64 20.01 4.16
N GLY A 8 -12.85 20.01 2.85
CA GLY A 8 -14.06 19.41 2.23
C GLY A 8 -14.19 17.90 2.42
N PHE A 9 -13.07 17.19 2.58
CA PHE A 9 -13.06 15.76 2.92
C PHE A 9 -13.14 15.53 4.44
N LEU A 10 -12.45 16.35 5.23
CA LEU A 10 -12.41 16.27 6.70
C LEU A 10 -13.74 16.65 7.35
N ALA A 11 -14.53 17.52 6.71
CA ALA A 11 -15.82 17.99 7.23
C ALA A 11 -16.97 16.98 7.03
N ARG A 12 -16.73 15.82 6.41
CA ARG A 12 -17.73 14.77 6.21
C ARG A 12 -17.57 13.68 7.28
N PRO A 13 -18.48 13.58 8.27
CA PRO A 13 -18.40 12.60 9.35
C PRO A 13 -18.85 11.18 8.91
N CYS A 14 -18.61 10.81 7.64
CA CYS A 14 -19.07 9.53 7.08
C CYS A 14 -17.89 8.75 6.50
N SER A 15 -17.95 7.42 6.63
CA SER A 15 -17.00 6.52 5.98
C SER A 15 -17.02 6.69 4.46
N TRP A 16 -15.89 6.41 3.83
CA TRP A 16 -15.82 6.26 2.38
C TRP A 16 -16.64 5.03 1.96
N PRO A 17 -17.45 5.12 0.89
CA PRO A 17 -18.28 4.00 0.46
C PRO A 17 -17.48 2.88 -0.23
N SER A 18 -16.23 3.15 -0.62
CA SER A 18 -15.30 2.18 -1.21
C SER A 18 -13.88 2.75 -1.25
N VAL A 19 -12.89 1.88 -1.53
CA VAL A 19 -11.51 2.32 -1.83
C VAL A 19 -11.46 3.18 -3.10
N GLU A 20 -12.26 2.82 -4.12
CA GLU A 20 -12.42 3.61 -5.34
C GLU A 20 -12.85 5.05 -5.02
N ALA A 21 -13.75 5.25 -4.04
CA ALA A 21 -14.19 6.58 -3.65
C ALA A 21 -13.07 7.41 -2.98
N MET A 22 -12.07 6.77 -2.36
CA MET A 22 -10.90 7.48 -1.83
C MET A 22 -10.02 8.06 -2.94
N THR A 23 -10.02 7.46 -4.14
CA THR A 23 -9.21 7.95 -5.29
C THR A 23 -9.57 9.38 -5.71
N ARG A 24 -10.76 9.86 -5.32
CA ARG A 24 -11.22 11.24 -5.54
C ARG A 24 -10.28 12.27 -4.93
N VAL A 25 -9.59 11.94 -3.84
CA VAL A 25 -8.56 12.82 -3.24
C VAL A 25 -7.44 13.08 -4.24
N PHE A 26 -6.99 12.07 -4.96
CA PHE A 26 -5.90 12.20 -5.94
C PHE A 26 -6.30 13.00 -7.19
N ARG A 27 -7.60 13.18 -7.49
CA ARG A 27 -8.04 14.15 -8.50
C ARG A 27 -7.70 15.59 -8.11
N CYS A 28 -7.75 15.89 -6.81
CA CYS A 28 -7.38 17.21 -6.30
C CYS A 28 -5.86 17.39 -6.16
N PHE A 29 -5.11 16.28 -6.11
CA PHE A 29 -3.67 16.20 -5.85
C PHE A 29 -3.01 15.23 -6.84
N HIS A 30 -3.03 15.63 -8.12
CA HIS A 30 -2.59 14.78 -9.22
C HIS A 30 -1.09 14.96 -9.50
N THR A 31 -0.35 13.87 -9.47
CA THR A 31 1.05 13.71 -9.89
C THR A 31 1.20 12.38 -10.64
N PRO A 32 2.25 12.20 -11.45
CA PRO A 32 2.53 10.90 -12.06
C PRO A 32 2.63 9.75 -11.03
N VAL A 33 3.17 10.05 -9.84
CA VAL A 33 3.26 9.07 -8.73
C VAL A 33 1.86 8.68 -8.25
N THR A 34 0.99 9.63 -7.95
CA THR A 34 -0.37 9.32 -7.49
C THR A 34 -1.20 8.59 -8.55
N GLU A 35 -0.99 8.91 -9.83
CA GLU A 35 -1.64 8.20 -10.94
C GLU A 35 -1.18 6.74 -11.00
N TYR A 36 0.12 6.50 -10.87
CA TYR A 36 0.67 5.15 -10.84
C TYR A 36 0.16 4.36 -9.61
N VAL A 37 0.16 4.97 -8.43
CA VAL A 37 -0.36 4.36 -7.19
C VAL A 37 -1.82 3.96 -7.34
N VAL A 38 -2.69 4.85 -7.84
CA VAL A 38 -4.12 4.54 -8.02
C VAL A 38 -4.34 3.36 -8.97
N ARG A 39 -3.47 3.17 -9.97
CA ARG A 39 -3.55 2.05 -10.91
C ARG A 39 -3.01 0.73 -10.35
N HIS A 40 -2.01 0.77 -9.48
CA HIS A 40 -1.24 -0.43 -9.09
C HIS A 40 -1.33 -0.81 -7.61
N TRP A 41 -2.07 -0.08 -6.76
CA TRP A 41 -2.12 -0.33 -5.32
C TRP A 41 -2.55 -1.76 -4.93
N GLN A 42 -3.29 -2.48 -5.79
CA GLN A 42 -3.71 -3.87 -5.56
C GLN A 42 -2.68 -4.92 -6.00
N SER A 43 -1.57 -4.52 -6.61
CA SER A 43 -0.53 -5.44 -7.05
C SER A 43 0.40 -5.80 -5.88
N ASP A 44 0.56 -7.10 -5.62
CA ASP A 44 1.52 -7.59 -4.60
C ASP A 44 2.96 -7.16 -4.91
N ALA A 45 3.34 -7.10 -6.19
CA ALA A 45 4.66 -6.64 -6.61
C ALA A 45 4.85 -5.15 -6.26
N PHE A 46 3.86 -4.31 -6.55
CA PHE A 46 3.92 -2.90 -6.19
C PHE A 46 3.89 -2.69 -4.68
N PHE A 47 3.06 -3.44 -3.95
CA PHE A 47 3.03 -3.45 -2.50
C PHE A 47 4.41 -3.78 -1.91
N GLY A 48 5.08 -4.82 -2.43
CA GLY A 48 6.43 -5.20 -2.04
C GLY A 48 7.49 -4.13 -2.36
N GLU A 49 7.41 -3.51 -3.55
CA GLU A 49 8.35 -2.46 -3.98
C GLU A 49 8.33 -1.24 -3.05
N GLN A 50 7.18 -0.88 -2.47
CA GLN A 50 7.08 0.25 -1.54
C GLN A 50 7.96 0.08 -0.29
N PHE A 51 8.32 -1.15 0.10
CA PHE A 51 9.25 -1.39 1.22
C PHE A 51 10.72 -1.09 0.86
N LEU A 52 11.04 -0.89 -0.42
CA LEU A 52 12.38 -0.55 -0.91
C LEU A 52 12.47 0.88 -1.46
N SER A 53 11.42 1.33 -2.16
CA SER A 53 11.43 2.60 -2.91
C SER A 53 10.31 3.56 -2.50
N GLY A 54 9.45 3.15 -1.55
CA GLY A 54 8.32 3.94 -1.09
C GLY A 54 8.69 4.98 -0.03
N VAL A 55 7.68 5.44 0.71
CA VAL A 55 7.82 6.51 1.72
C VAL A 55 8.72 6.09 2.89
N ASN A 56 8.81 4.79 3.19
CA ASN A 56 9.57 4.29 4.34
C ASN A 56 10.44 3.06 3.98
N PRO A 57 11.63 3.28 3.36
CA PRO A 57 12.48 2.20 2.85
C PRO A 57 13.48 1.64 3.86
N VAL A 58 13.31 1.88 5.17
CA VAL A 58 14.35 1.53 6.18
C VAL A 58 14.04 0.27 7.01
N LEU A 59 12.84 -0.30 6.89
CA LEU A 59 12.39 -1.39 7.76
C LEU A 59 12.65 -2.79 7.20
N LEU A 60 12.69 -2.94 5.87
CA LEU A 60 12.87 -4.24 5.25
C LEU A 60 14.29 -4.75 5.47
N ARG A 61 14.40 -6.00 5.91
CA ARG A 61 15.68 -6.65 6.20
C ARG A 61 15.62 -8.13 5.86
N ARG A 62 16.77 -8.70 5.48
CA ARG A 62 16.91 -10.14 5.26
C ARG A 62 16.58 -10.89 6.56
N CYS A 63 15.71 -11.89 6.46
CA CYS A 63 15.28 -12.74 7.58
C CYS A 63 15.88 -14.15 7.42
N PRO A 64 17.05 -14.45 8.02
CA PRO A 64 17.67 -15.78 7.89
C PRO A 64 16.96 -16.86 8.72
N ARG A 65 16.13 -16.46 9.69
CA ARG A 65 15.32 -17.35 10.54
C ARG A 65 14.04 -16.64 10.95
N LEU A 66 12.91 -17.32 10.85
CA LEU A 66 11.61 -16.78 11.27
C LEU A 66 11.60 -16.49 12.79
N PRO A 67 10.99 -15.37 13.22
CA PRO A 67 10.73 -15.12 14.64
C PRO A 67 9.88 -16.23 15.26
N PRO A 68 10.14 -16.70 16.50
CA PRO A 68 9.38 -17.77 17.13
C PRO A 68 7.88 -17.49 17.29
N ASN A 69 7.52 -16.22 17.41
CA ASN A 69 6.14 -15.74 17.50
C ASN A 69 5.47 -15.51 16.14
N PHE A 70 6.13 -15.85 15.03
CA PHE A 70 5.60 -15.72 13.67
C PHE A 70 5.71 -17.07 12.93
N PRO A 71 4.84 -18.03 13.25
CA PRO A 71 4.94 -19.41 12.78
C PRO A 71 4.40 -19.58 11.35
N VAL A 72 5.07 -18.97 10.38
CA VAL A 72 4.79 -19.21 8.96
C VAL A 72 5.33 -20.59 8.59
N THR A 73 4.49 -21.42 7.97
CA THR A 73 4.83 -22.78 7.53
C THR A 73 5.03 -22.83 6.02
N GLU A 74 5.76 -23.85 5.55
CA GLU A 74 6.00 -24.08 4.13
C GLU A 74 4.69 -24.18 3.33
N ALA A 75 3.68 -24.88 3.85
CA ALA A 75 2.40 -25.05 3.19
C ALA A 75 1.69 -23.72 2.86
N VAL A 76 1.87 -22.68 3.69
CA VAL A 76 1.27 -21.36 3.47
C VAL A 76 1.97 -20.59 2.37
N VAL A 77 3.28 -20.80 2.18
CA VAL A 77 4.09 -20.03 1.21
C VAL A 77 4.43 -20.81 -0.06
N ALA A 78 4.21 -22.12 -0.09
CA ALA A 78 4.51 -22.98 -1.24
C ALA A 78 3.96 -22.44 -2.58
N PRO A 79 2.73 -21.90 -2.66
CA PRO A 79 2.23 -21.31 -3.90
C PRO A 79 3.03 -20.09 -4.40
N SER A 80 3.73 -19.40 -3.51
CA SER A 80 4.50 -18.18 -3.81
C SER A 80 5.99 -18.43 -4.06
N LEU A 81 6.52 -19.59 -3.65
CA LEU A 81 7.96 -19.90 -3.74
C LEU A 81 8.39 -20.42 -5.13
N GLY A 82 7.43 -20.75 -6.00
CA GLY A 82 7.69 -21.38 -7.29
C GLY A 82 8.04 -22.87 -7.16
N THR A 83 8.20 -23.54 -8.30
CA THR A 83 8.66 -24.94 -8.35
C THR A 83 10.18 -24.97 -8.20
N GLY A 84 10.67 -25.21 -6.98
CA GLY A 84 12.08 -25.50 -6.71
C GLY A 84 12.46 -26.93 -7.10
#